data_AF-A0A7S1CFI7-F1
#
_entry.id   AF-A0A7S1CFI7-F1
#
_cell.length_a   1.000
_cell.length_b   1.000
_cell.length_c   1.000
_cell.angle_alpha   90.00
_cell.angle_beta   90.00
_cell.angle_gamma   90.00
#
_symmetry.space_group_name_H-M   'P 1'
#
loop_
_entity.id
_entity.type
_entity.pdbx_description
1 polymer ?
#
loop_
_entity_poly.entity_id
_entity_poly.type
_entity_poly.pdbx_seq_one_letter_code
_entity_poly.pdbx_strand_id
1 'polypeptide(L)'
;SLKLLDFPGDVDMVVWATACGRASTHLSYVLEFVNPGSYFSQQFACSDQGLLPLYLCVCLVYWALACRIGTQFRDASSMPATQRVVLVALVLVTAAVSFNTIHLALYGVDGEGIVAMQWIALVVDSAAQLLLLFVALACCMAWTLARPIERGLQVKVLMGVMTVAYVILVVVPLTTDTDEKSLIDGYHTGAGALLMAL
;
A
#
# COMPACT_ATOMS: atom_id res chain seq x y z
N SER A 1 -12.53 25.47 -21.57
CA SER A 1 -12.65 24.03 -21.30
C SER A 1 -12.93 23.34 -22.63
N LEU A 2 -11.93 22.66 -23.18
CA LEU A 2 -12.07 21.82 -24.36
C LEU A 2 -12.42 20.42 -23.82
N LYS A 3 -13.68 20.01 -23.96
CA LYS A 3 -14.11 18.65 -23.61
C LYS A 3 -13.87 17.75 -24.81
N LEU A 4 -12.80 16.99 -24.79
CA LEU A 4 -12.57 15.89 -25.73
C LEU A 4 -13.41 14.72 -25.23
N LEU A 5 -14.50 14.40 -25.94
CA LEU A 5 -15.34 13.23 -25.67
C LEU A 5 -14.82 12.06 -26.50
N ASP A 6 -14.49 10.96 -25.82
CA ASP A 6 -14.19 9.61 -26.35
C ASP A 6 -13.56 9.55 -27.75
N PHE A 7 -12.23 9.61 -27.79
CA PHE A 7 -11.46 9.20 -28.97
C PHE A 7 -10.84 7.82 -28.71
N PRO A 8 -11.12 6.80 -29.56
CA PRO A 8 -10.48 5.49 -29.46
C PRO A 8 -9.06 5.51 -30.09
N GLY A 9 -8.22 6.48 -29.69
CA GLY A 9 -6.86 6.66 -30.20
C GLY A 9 -6.07 7.68 -29.39
N ASP A 10 -4.76 7.75 -29.64
CA ASP A 10 -3.86 8.72 -28.98
C ASP A 10 -4.35 10.16 -29.23
N VAL A 11 -4.43 10.94 -28.15
CA VAL A 11 -4.86 12.34 -28.20
C VAL A 11 -3.63 13.22 -28.41
N ASP A 12 -3.37 13.58 -29.66
CA ASP A 12 -2.35 14.57 -30.00
C ASP A 12 -2.89 16.00 -29.80
N MET A 13 -2.34 16.73 -28.83
CA MET A 13 -2.68 18.13 -28.58
C MET A 13 -1.52 19.05 -28.98
N VAL A 14 -1.72 19.85 -30.03
CA VAL A 14 -0.76 20.88 -30.45
C VAL A 14 -1.28 22.26 -30.05
N VAL A 15 -0.54 22.95 -29.17
CA VAL A 15 -0.87 24.29 -28.69
C VAL A 15 0.11 25.31 -29.28
N TRP A 16 -0.42 26.27 -30.05
CA TRP A 16 0.37 27.38 -30.58
C TRP A 16 0.06 28.65 -29.80
N ALA A 17 1.10 29.28 -29.23
CA ALA A 17 1.00 30.58 -28.59
C ALA A 17 1.91 31.58 -29.31
N THR A 18 1.33 32.62 -29.89
CA THR A 18 2.06 33.64 -30.66
C THR A 18 1.79 35.04 -30.11
N ALA A 19 2.85 35.82 -29.88
CA ALA A 19 2.75 37.22 -29.46
C ALA A 19 3.12 38.15 -30.63
N CYS A 20 2.23 39.06 -31.04
CA CYS A 20 2.50 40.06 -32.06
C CYS A 20 2.87 41.41 -31.40
N GLY A 21 4.17 41.70 -31.22
CA GLY A 21 4.67 43.01 -30.77
C GLY A 21 5.81 42.98 -29.75
N ARG A 22 6.29 44.17 -29.34
CA ARG A 22 7.41 44.41 -28.39
C ARG A 22 7.01 44.35 -26.90
N ALA A 23 5.96 43.61 -26.56
CA ALA A 23 5.47 43.48 -25.19
C ALA A 23 5.75 42.08 -24.64
N SER A 24 6.26 42.00 -23.41
CA SER A 24 6.44 40.75 -22.68
C SER A 24 5.10 40.06 -22.44
N THR A 25 4.79 39.02 -23.20
CA THR A 25 3.62 38.18 -22.98
C THR A 25 3.92 37.16 -21.89
N HIS A 26 3.47 37.44 -20.67
CA HIS A 26 3.37 36.43 -19.62
C HIS A 26 2.17 35.53 -19.92
N LEU A 27 2.42 34.35 -20.49
CA LEU A 27 1.41 33.31 -20.70
C LEU A 27 1.52 32.28 -19.58
N SER A 28 0.46 32.13 -18.80
CA SER A 28 0.29 31.05 -17.82
C SER A 28 -0.88 30.18 -18.26
N TYR A 29 -0.68 28.86 -18.31
CA TYR A 29 -1.71 27.89 -18.67
C TYR A 29 -1.61 26.67 -17.76
N VAL A 30 -2.76 26.03 -17.53
CA VAL A 30 -2.89 24.77 -16.79
C VAL A 30 -3.65 23.80 -17.69
N LEU A 31 -3.09 22.61 -17.89
CA LEU A 31 -3.68 21.53 -18.68
C LEU A 31 -4.02 20.40 -17.71
N GLU A 32 -5.31 20.04 -17.65
CA GLU A 32 -5.80 18.94 -16.83
C GLU A 32 -6.49 17.93 -17.73
N PHE A 33 -6.04 16.69 -17.66
CA PHE A 33 -6.64 15.55 -18.36
C PHE A 33 -7.39 14.74 -17.32
N VAL A 34 -8.72 14.70 -17.46
CA VAL A 34 -9.60 14.00 -16.51
C VAL A 34 -10.55 13.09 -17.27
N ASN A 35 -10.84 11.95 -16.67
CA ASN A 35 -11.78 10.99 -17.22
C ASN A 35 -13.22 11.48 -17.05
N PRO A 36 -14.14 11.13 -17.96
CA PRO A 36 -15.55 11.42 -17.76
C PRO A 36 -16.10 10.64 -16.55
N GLY A 37 -16.96 11.29 -15.76
CA GLY A 37 -17.73 10.62 -14.72
C GLY A 37 -17.83 11.39 -13.42
N SER A 38 -17.76 10.65 -12.31
CA SER A 38 -17.95 11.18 -10.96
C SER A 38 -16.63 11.22 -10.19
N TYR A 39 -16.69 11.68 -8.94
CA TYR A 39 -15.57 11.65 -7.99
C TYR A 39 -14.80 10.30 -7.95
N PHE A 40 -15.47 9.17 -8.15
CA PHE A 40 -14.83 7.85 -8.11
C PHE A 40 -14.11 7.42 -9.40
N SER A 41 -14.21 8.19 -10.48
CA SER A 41 -13.68 7.82 -11.80
C SER A 41 -12.88 8.92 -12.47
N GLN A 42 -13.12 10.19 -12.13
CA GLN A 42 -12.59 11.35 -12.86
C GLN A 42 -11.06 11.45 -12.82
N GLN A 43 -10.44 11.18 -11.67
CA GLN A 43 -9.00 11.26 -11.48
C GLN A 43 -8.29 9.91 -11.61
N PHE A 44 -9.02 8.80 -11.64
CA PHE A 44 -8.45 7.45 -11.63
C PHE A 44 -8.25 6.94 -13.06
N ALA A 45 -7.10 6.31 -13.32
CA ALA A 45 -6.86 5.59 -14.57
C ALA A 45 -7.94 4.52 -14.81
N CYS A 46 -8.19 4.16 -16.08
CA CYS A 46 -9.21 3.16 -16.42
C CYS A 46 -8.99 1.80 -15.73
N SER A 47 -7.73 1.41 -15.49
CA SER A 47 -7.36 0.20 -14.74
C SER A 47 -7.69 0.29 -13.25
N ASP A 48 -7.72 1.50 -12.71
CA ASP A 48 -7.80 1.78 -11.27
C ASP A 48 -9.22 2.24 -10.87
N GLN A 49 -10.16 2.27 -11.82
CA GLN A 49 -11.55 2.56 -11.52
C GLN A 49 -12.13 1.50 -10.58
N GLY A 50 -12.70 1.96 -9.46
CA GLY A 50 -13.20 1.09 -8.39
C GLY A 50 -12.22 0.87 -7.24
N LEU A 51 -10.98 1.37 -7.34
CA LEU A 51 -9.97 1.27 -6.28
C LEU A 51 -10.43 1.98 -4.99
N LEU A 52 -10.89 3.23 -5.08
CA LEU A 52 -11.35 3.98 -3.91
C LEU A 52 -12.57 3.32 -3.22
N PRO A 53 -13.65 2.93 -3.94
CA PRO A 53 -14.75 2.16 -3.33
C PRO A 53 -14.31 0.86 -2.66
N LEU A 54 -13.36 0.13 -3.26
CA LEU A 54 -12.80 -1.09 -2.67
C LEU A 54 -12.09 -0.78 -1.35
N TYR A 55 -11.21 0.22 -1.33
CA TYR A 55 -10.50 0.63 -0.12
C TYR A 55 -11.44 1.12 0.97
N LEU A 56 -12.50 1.84 0.63
CA LEU A 56 -13.55 2.24 1.59
C LEU A 56 -14.21 1.01 2.22
N CYS A 57 -14.62 0.02 1.42
CA CYS A 57 -15.21 -1.22 1.93
C CYS A 57 -14.24 -1.99 2.84
N VAL A 58 -13.00 -2.16 2.41
CA VAL A 58 -11.97 -2.86 3.18
C VAL A 58 -11.67 -2.13 4.48
N CYS A 59 -11.56 -0.79 4.44
CA CYS A 59 -11.37 0.05 5.62
C CYS A 59 -12.49 -0.16 6.66
N LEU A 60 -13.76 -0.18 6.22
CA LEU A 60 -14.90 -0.45 7.11
C LEU A 60 -14.83 -1.82 7.76
N VAL A 61 -14.44 -2.86 7.02
CA VAL A 61 -14.27 -4.22 7.56
C VAL A 61 -13.18 -4.26 8.62
N TYR A 62 -12.02 -3.66 8.36
CA TYR A 62 -10.92 -3.61 9.33
C TYR A 62 -11.29 -2.83 10.59
N TRP A 63 -11.98 -1.70 10.44
CA TRP A 63 -12.50 -0.94 11.57
C TRP A 63 -13.52 -1.74 12.40
N ALA A 64 -14.44 -2.47 11.76
CA ALA A 64 -15.40 -3.31 12.46
C ALA A 64 -14.69 -4.42 13.28
N LEU A 65 -13.67 -5.07 12.69
CA LEU A 65 -12.84 -6.06 13.37
C LEU A 65 -12.04 -5.44 14.52
N ALA A 66 -11.39 -4.31 14.30
CA ALA A 66 -10.62 -3.59 15.30
C ALA A 66 -11.49 -3.17 16.49
N CYS A 67 -12.70 -2.64 16.24
CA CYS A 67 -13.67 -2.33 17.28
C CYS A 67 -14.08 -3.58 18.07
N ARG A 68 -14.40 -4.68 17.38
CA ARG A 68 -14.80 -5.93 18.04
C ARG A 68 -13.71 -6.46 18.95
N ILE A 69 -12.46 -6.45 18.50
CA ILE A 69 -11.34 -6.97 19.28
C ILE A 69 -10.90 -5.97 20.36
N GLY A 70 -11.01 -4.67 20.12
CA GLY A 70 -10.80 -3.61 21.11
C GLY A 70 -11.68 -3.77 22.35
N THR A 71 -12.91 -4.29 22.19
CA THR A 71 -13.74 -4.64 23.36
C THR A 71 -13.16 -5.78 24.19
N GLN A 72 -12.51 -6.76 23.56
CA GLN A 72 -11.87 -7.90 24.26
C GLN A 72 -10.58 -7.50 24.99
N PHE A 73 -9.94 -6.40 24.59
CA PHE A 73 -8.76 -5.86 25.25
C PHE A 73 -9.01 -5.35 26.67
N ARG A 74 -10.22 -4.84 26.94
CA ARG A 74 -10.57 -4.31 28.26
C ARG A 74 -10.57 -5.39 29.34
N ASP A 75 -10.72 -6.65 28.93
CA ASP A 75 -10.76 -7.82 29.81
C ASP A 75 -9.44 -8.62 29.82
N ALA A 76 -8.38 -8.11 29.18
CA ALA A 76 -7.24 -8.89 28.71
C ALA A 76 -6.04 -9.00 29.68
N SER A 77 -6.27 -9.15 30.99
CA SER A 77 -5.15 -9.24 31.96
C SER A 77 -4.26 -10.48 31.77
N SER A 78 -4.70 -11.50 31.01
CA SER A 78 -3.98 -12.76 30.77
C SER A 78 -3.92 -13.16 29.29
N MET A 79 -3.80 -12.19 28.38
CA MET A 79 -3.75 -12.49 26.94
C MET A 79 -2.40 -13.11 26.53
N PRO A 80 -2.37 -14.28 25.85
CA PRO A 80 -1.13 -14.88 25.36
C PRO A 80 -0.32 -13.96 24.46
N ALA A 81 1.01 -14.02 24.55
CA ALA A 81 1.91 -13.14 23.80
C ALA A 81 1.67 -13.20 22.27
N THR A 82 1.37 -14.38 21.74
CA THR A 82 1.05 -14.59 20.31
C THR A 82 -0.19 -13.83 19.87
N GLN A 83 -1.24 -13.88 20.69
CA GLN A 83 -2.50 -13.17 20.42
C GLN A 83 -2.29 -11.64 20.47
N ARG A 84 -1.40 -11.15 21.35
CA ARG A 84 -1.03 -9.73 21.39
C ARG A 84 -0.30 -9.29 20.13
N VAL A 85 0.58 -10.12 19.58
CA VAL A 85 1.31 -9.81 18.33
C VAL A 85 0.37 -9.75 17.13
N VAL A 86 -0.53 -10.72 16.99
CA VAL A 86 -1.56 -10.72 15.93
C VAL A 86 -2.41 -9.45 15.99
N LEU A 87 -2.72 -9.01 17.20
CA LEU A 87 -3.54 -7.83 17.41
C LEU A 87 -2.81 -6.52 17.12
N VAL A 88 -1.53 -6.42 17.48
CA VAL A 88 -0.67 -5.32 17.03
C VAL A 88 -0.61 -5.29 15.51
N ALA A 89 -0.47 -6.44 14.85
CA ALA A 89 -0.48 -6.53 13.39
C ALA A 89 -1.81 -6.03 12.80
N LEU A 90 -2.95 -6.44 13.38
CA LEU A 90 -4.26 -5.98 12.93
C LEU A 90 -4.44 -4.46 13.06
N VAL A 91 -3.95 -3.86 14.14
CA VAL A 91 -3.97 -2.41 14.33
C VAL A 91 -3.12 -1.72 13.26
N LEU A 92 -1.93 -2.25 12.96
CA LEU A 92 -1.07 -1.73 11.91
C LEU A 92 -1.73 -1.84 10.52
N VAL A 93 -2.31 -2.99 10.16
CA VAL A 93 -3.05 -3.13 8.89
C VAL A 93 -4.21 -2.13 8.81
N THR A 94 -4.98 -1.99 9.89
CA THR A 94 -6.11 -1.04 9.93
C THR A 94 -5.64 0.40 9.74
N ALA A 95 -4.51 0.77 10.35
CA ALA A 95 -3.89 2.09 10.18
C ALA A 95 -3.40 2.30 8.74
N ALA A 96 -2.70 1.32 8.16
CA ALA A 96 -2.22 1.38 6.78
C ALA A 96 -3.37 1.56 5.76
N VAL A 97 -4.42 0.74 5.88
CA VAL A 97 -5.62 0.83 5.03
C VAL A 97 -6.29 2.19 5.20
N SER A 98 -6.36 2.72 6.42
CA SER A 98 -6.94 4.04 6.69
C SER A 98 -6.14 5.15 6.01
N PHE A 99 -4.80 5.14 6.12
CA PHE A 99 -3.94 6.13 5.45
C PHE A 99 -4.06 6.05 3.93
N ASN A 100 -4.09 4.84 3.36
CA ASN A 100 -4.26 4.69 1.91
C ASN A 100 -5.64 5.14 1.44
N THR A 101 -6.69 4.86 2.23
CA THR A 101 -8.05 5.33 1.93
C THR A 101 -8.13 6.85 1.96
N ILE A 102 -7.49 7.51 2.93
CA ILE A 102 -7.43 8.99 3.00
C ILE A 102 -6.67 9.56 1.79
N HIS A 103 -5.54 8.96 1.43
CA HIS A 103 -4.79 9.35 0.23
C HIS A 103 -5.65 9.25 -1.03
N LEU A 104 -6.28 8.09 -1.27
CA LEU A 104 -7.15 7.85 -2.43
C LEU A 104 -8.38 8.76 -2.43
N ALA A 105 -8.94 9.07 -1.26
CA ALA A 105 -10.07 9.98 -1.16
C ALA A 105 -9.68 11.42 -1.56
N LEU A 106 -8.50 11.88 -1.16
CA LEU A 106 -8.01 13.20 -1.58
C LEU A 106 -7.60 13.19 -3.06
N TYR A 107 -6.98 12.10 -3.52
CA TYR A 107 -6.67 11.87 -4.92
C TYR A 107 -7.91 11.96 -5.82
N GLY A 108 -9.08 11.48 -5.38
CA GLY A 108 -10.33 11.65 -6.12
C GLY A 108 -10.80 13.11 -6.28
N VAL A 109 -10.29 14.05 -5.47
CA VAL A 109 -10.60 15.49 -5.54
C VAL A 109 -9.62 16.20 -6.48
N ASP A 110 -8.32 16.03 -6.26
CA ASP A 110 -7.27 16.85 -6.88
C ASP A 110 -6.37 16.09 -7.86
N GLY A 111 -6.46 14.76 -7.93
CA GLY A 111 -5.61 13.92 -8.78
C GLY A 111 -4.17 13.75 -8.27
N GLU A 112 -3.84 14.27 -7.09
CA GLU A 112 -2.50 14.16 -6.47
C GLU A 112 -2.56 13.44 -5.11
N GLY A 113 -3.57 13.73 -4.31
CA GLY A 113 -3.68 13.25 -2.93
C GLY A 113 -2.53 13.71 -2.05
N ILE A 114 -2.38 13.08 -0.87
CA ILE A 114 -1.25 13.36 0.02
C ILE A 114 -0.17 12.29 -0.18
N VAL A 115 0.89 12.62 -0.91
CA VAL A 115 2.02 11.71 -1.18
C VAL A 115 2.64 11.17 0.12
N ALA A 116 2.76 12.02 1.16
CA ALA A 116 3.27 11.58 2.46
C ALA A 116 2.41 10.48 3.11
N MET A 117 1.08 10.52 2.94
CA MET A 117 0.18 9.49 3.48
C MET A 117 0.36 8.16 2.75
N GLN A 118 0.63 8.18 1.44
CA GLN A 118 0.93 6.99 0.66
C GLN A 118 2.20 6.30 1.16
N TRP A 119 3.27 7.06 1.41
CA TRP A 119 4.51 6.50 1.97
C TRP A 119 4.33 5.96 3.38
N ILE A 120 3.60 6.68 4.25
CA ILE A 120 3.30 6.20 5.60
C ILE A 120 2.47 4.91 5.52
N ALA A 121 1.45 4.86 4.65
CA ALA A 121 0.65 3.67 4.44
C ALA A 121 1.52 2.48 4.01
N LEU A 122 2.43 2.68 3.04
CA LEU A 122 3.35 1.64 2.56
C LEU A 122 4.26 1.10 3.67
N VAL A 123 4.86 1.98 4.47
CA VAL A 123 5.75 1.58 5.57
C VAL A 123 5.00 0.83 6.66
N VAL A 124 3.82 1.34 7.06
CA VAL A 124 2.99 0.71 8.09
C VAL A 124 2.44 -0.64 7.61
N ASP A 125 2.02 -0.73 6.35
CA ASP A 125 1.54 -1.98 5.75
C ASP A 125 2.66 -3.02 5.69
N SER A 126 3.85 -2.61 5.23
CA SER A 126 5.04 -3.46 5.18
C SER A 126 5.41 -4.01 6.56
N ALA A 127 5.37 -3.17 7.60
CA ALA A 127 5.61 -3.60 8.97
C ALA A 127 4.54 -4.59 9.46
N ALA A 128 3.27 -4.38 9.10
CA ALA A 128 2.18 -5.28 9.46
C ALA A 128 2.32 -6.65 8.77
N GLN A 129 2.63 -6.67 7.48
CA GLN A 129 2.86 -7.90 6.70
C GLN A 129 4.03 -8.71 7.26
N LEU A 130 5.15 -8.05 7.59
CA LEU A 130 6.30 -8.69 8.24
C LEU A 130 5.93 -9.33 9.58
N LEU A 131 5.13 -8.64 10.38
CA LEU A 131 4.69 -9.15 11.67
C LEU A 131 3.76 -10.37 11.52
N LEU A 132 2.83 -10.33 10.56
CA LEU A 132 1.94 -11.47 10.25
C LEU A 132 2.72 -12.66 9.71
N LEU A 133 3.68 -12.43 8.82
CA LEU A 133 4.56 -13.47 8.28
C LEU A 133 5.37 -14.14 9.40
N PHE A 134 5.91 -13.34 10.32
CA PHE A 134 6.62 -13.87 11.49
C PHE A 134 5.71 -14.74 12.36
N VAL A 135 4.48 -14.31 12.65
CA VAL A 135 3.52 -15.12 13.42
C VAL A 135 3.18 -16.41 12.69
N ALA A 136 2.97 -16.36 11.37
CA ALA A 136 2.67 -17.54 10.56
C ALA A 136 3.82 -18.57 10.64
N LEU A 137 5.08 -18.13 10.48
CA LEU A 137 6.25 -18.99 10.62
C LEU A 137 6.40 -19.57 12.03
N ALA A 138 6.19 -18.75 13.06
CA ALA A 138 6.23 -19.21 14.45
C ALA A 138 5.17 -20.28 14.75
N CYS A 139 3.99 -20.18 14.11
CA CYS A 139 2.94 -21.19 14.17
C CYS A 139 3.35 -22.47 13.44
N CYS A 140 3.88 -22.39 12.22
CA CYS A 140 4.35 -23.54 11.45
C CYS A 140 5.45 -24.33 12.18
N MET A 141 6.37 -23.64 12.85
CA MET A 141 7.49 -24.25 13.59
C MET A 141 7.11 -24.73 15.00
N ALA A 142 5.83 -24.62 15.40
CA ALA A 142 5.31 -24.93 16.74
C ALA A 142 6.02 -24.19 17.90
N TRP A 143 6.72 -23.08 17.61
CA TRP A 143 7.40 -22.25 18.61
C TRP A 143 6.42 -21.56 19.55
N THR A 144 5.16 -21.43 19.15
CA THR A 144 4.08 -20.85 19.95
C THR A 144 3.49 -21.80 20.98
N LEU A 145 3.68 -23.12 20.84
CA LEU A 145 2.99 -24.15 21.63
C LEU A 145 3.91 -25.06 22.45
N ALA A 146 5.15 -25.33 21.99
CA ALA A 146 5.99 -26.38 22.59
C ALA A 146 7.25 -25.87 23.34
N ARG A 147 7.79 -24.69 23.00
CA ARG A 147 9.00 -24.15 23.63
C ARG A 147 8.96 -22.62 23.66
N PRO A 148 8.98 -21.96 24.84
CA PRO A 148 9.16 -20.51 24.88
C PRO A 148 10.47 -20.14 24.19
N ILE A 149 10.47 -19.00 23.50
CA ILE A 149 11.60 -18.49 22.71
C ILE A 149 12.76 -18.14 23.66
N GLU A 150 13.59 -19.11 24.00
CA GLU A 150 14.82 -18.90 24.79
C GLU A 150 16.02 -18.52 23.91
N ARG A 151 15.89 -18.63 22.58
CA ARG A 151 16.97 -18.37 21.60
C ARG A 151 16.87 -16.96 21.00
N GLY A 152 16.98 -15.95 21.87
CA GLY A 152 16.79 -14.54 21.49
C GLY A 152 17.67 -14.05 20.34
N LEU A 153 18.90 -14.56 20.19
CA LEU A 153 19.77 -14.20 19.07
C LEU A 153 19.31 -14.83 17.74
N GLN A 154 18.94 -16.11 17.74
CA GLN A 154 18.48 -16.79 16.51
C GLN A 154 17.19 -16.17 15.97
N VAL A 155 16.26 -15.80 16.84
CA VAL A 155 15.01 -15.13 16.44
C VAL A 155 15.26 -13.71 15.93
N LYS A 156 16.19 -12.95 16.54
CA LYS A 156 16.57 -11.62 16.04
C LYS A 156 17.26 -11.69 14.67
N VAL A 157 18.16 -12.66 14.48
CA VAL A 157 18.83 -12.89 13.19
C VAL A 157 17.81 -13.31 12.13
N LEU A 158 16.93 -14.25 12.45
CA LEU A 158 15.86 -14.68 11.54
C LEU A 158 14.94 -13.51 11.16
N MET A 159 14.49 -12.70 12.13
CA MET A 159 13.67 -11.52 11.89
C MET A 159 14.39 -10.50 11.01
N GLY A 160 15.70 -10.28 11.23
CA GLY A 160 16.53 -9.42 10.40
C GLY A 160 16.63 -9.92 8.95
N VAL A 161 16.90 -11.22 8.76
CA VAL A 161 16.95 -11.85 7.43
C VAL A 161 15.61 -11.74 6.72
N MET A 162 14.50 -12.03 7.41
CA MET A 162 13.14 -11.92 6.86
C MET A 162 12.79 -10.49 6.47
N THR A 163 13.19 -9.50 7.28
CA THR A 163 12.98 -8.08 6.97
C THR A 163 13.73 -7.67 5.72
N VAL A 164 15.02 -8.06 5.60
CA VAL A 164 15.82 -7.77 4.41
C VAL A 164 15.26 -8.45 3.17
N ALA A 165 14.89 -9.73 3.26
CA ALA A 165 14.31 -10.48 2.15
C ALA A 165 12.98 -9.87 1.68
N TYR A 166 12.10 -9.49 2.61
CA TYR A 166 10.83 -8.83 2.29
C TYR A 166 11.04 -7.47 1.62
N VAL A 167 11.98 -6.65 2.11
CA VAL A 167 12.29 -5.35 1.48
C VAL A 167 12.76 -5.55 0.04
N ILE A 168 13.64 -6.52 -0.20
CA ILE A 168 14.17 -6.82 -1.54
C ILE A 168 13.08 -7.36 -2.48
N LEU A 169 12.24 -8.27 -2.01
CA LEU A 169 11.26 -8.96 -2.87
C LEU A 169 9.93 -8.23 -3.04
N VAL A 170 9.57 -7.38 -2.09
CA VAL A 170 8.24 -6.75 -2.07
C VAL A 170 8.35 -5.24 -2.19
N VAL A 171 9.11 -4.58 -1.31
CA VAL A 171 9.17 -3.11 -1.28
C VAL A 171 9.91 -2.55 -2.49
N VAL A 172 11.06 -3.11 -2.87
CA VAL A 172 11.83 -2.62 -4.02
C VAL A 172 11.01 -2.69 -5.31
N PRO A 173 10.42 -3.85 -5.69
CA PRO A 173 9.61 -3.93 -6.91
C PRO A 173 8.41 -2.98 -6.94
N LEU A 174 7.78 -2.76 -5.78
CA LEU A 174 6.67 -1.80 -5.64
C LEU A 174 7.10 -0.34 -5.88
N THR A 175 8.37 0.00 -5.59
CA THR A 175 8.90 1.36 -5.79
C THR A 175 9.54 1.60 -7.14
N THR A 176 9.96 0.53 -7.84
CA THR A 176 10.66 0.61 -9.13
C THR A 176 9.76 0.40 -10.34
N ASP A 177 8.45 0.28 -10.14
CA ASP A 177 7.42 0.10 -11.19
C ASP A 177 7.80 -1.02 -12.17
N THR A 178 8.29 -2.13 -11.60
CA THR A 178 8.85 -3.25 -12.34
C THR A 178 7.75 -4.20 -12.78
N ASP A 179 7.73 -4.54 -14.08
CA ASP A 179 6.71 -5.39 -14.70
C ASP A 179 6.41 -6.65 -13.89
N GLU A 180 5.14 -7.07 -13.84
CA GLU A 180 4.64 -8.24 -13.10
C GLU A 180 5.43 -9.54 -13.38
N LYS A 181 6.02 -9.66 -14.58
CA LYS A 181 6.90 -10.77 -14.97
C LYS A 181 8.24 -10.78 -14.22
N SER A 182 8.81 -9.60 -13.97
CA SER A 182 10.06 -9.45 -13.22
C SER A 182 9.88 -9.75 -11.73
N LEU A 183 8.68 -9.54 -11.18
CA LEU A 183 8.29 -9.94 -9.82
C LEU A 183 8.29 -11.47 -9.66
N ILE A 184 7.75 -12.21 -10.63
CA ILE A 184 7.75 -13.69 -10.61
C ILE A 184 9.18 -14.23 -10.71
N ASP A 185 10.01 -13.64 -11.58
CA ASP A 185 11.43 -14.00 -11.67
C ASP A 185 12.20 -13.65 -10.38
N GLY A 186 11.78 -12.62 -9.66
CA GLY A 186 12.27 -12.26 -8.33
C GLY A 186 12.15 -13.40 -7.31
N TYR A 187 11.07 -14.19 -7.35
CA TYR A 187 10.91 -15.36 -6.47
C TYR A 187 11.84 -16.52 -6.83
N HIS A 188 12.33 -16.58 -8.07
CA HIS A 188 13.34 -17.55 -8.49
C HIS A 188 14.78 -17.12 -8.14
N THR A 189 14.98 -15.94 -7.53
CA THR A 189 16.30 -15.49 -7.06
C THR A 189 16.70 -16.13 -5.73
N GLY A 190 17.97 -15.96 -5.33
CA GLY A 190 18.49 -16.44 -4.05
C GLY A 190 17.73 -15.90 -2.82
N ALA A 191 17.08 -14.74 -2.92
CA ALA A 191 16.24 -14.18 -1.87
C ALA A 191 14.90 -14.94 -1.74
N GLY A 192 14.28 -15.32 -2.87
CA GLY A 192 13.07 -16.15 -2.88
C GLY A 192 13.34 -17.58 -2.42
N ALA A 193 14.48 -18.15 -2.82
CA ALA A 193 14.94 -19.45 -2.32
C ALA A 193 15.19 -19.45 -0.81
N LEU A 194 15.74 -18.36 -0.26
CA LEU A 194 15.95 -18.19 1.18
C LEU A 194 14.64 -18.14 1.96
N LEU A 195 13.62 -17.47 1.42
CA LEU A 195 12.27 -17.42 2.00
C LEU A 195 11.58 -18.79 2.00
N MET A 196 11.80 -19.59 0.95
CA MET A 196 11.25 -20.95 0.85
C MET A 196 12.03 -21.99 1.66
N ALA A 197 13.30 -21.71 2.00
CA ALA A 197 14.18 -22.60 2.78
C ALA A 197 14.12 -22.37 4.29
N LEU A 198 13.47 -21.28 4.74
CA LEU A 198 13.22 -20.94 6.14
C LEU A 198 11.92 -21.56 6.66
#